data_AF-A0A7C5UVT0-F1
#
_entry.id   AF-A0A7C5UVT0-F1
#
_cell.length_a   1.000
_cell.length_b   1.000
_cell.length_c   1.000
_cell.angle_alpha   90.00
_cell.angle_beta   90.00
_cell.angle_gamma   90.00
#
_symmetry.space_group_name_H-M   'P 1'
#
loop_
_entity.id
_entity.type
_entity.pdbx_description
1 polymer ?
#
loop_
_entity_poly.entity_id
_entity_poly.type
_entity_poly.pdbx_seq_one_letter_code
_entity_poly.pdbx_strand_id
1 'polypeptide(L)'
;MSEPRKYKYIPEKYPERPEIKDLDKDKIVKMLLSAFADEILAYYSYLMMAYAIRGHISKELEETILEIGKDELEDHAKKLADRLQDFDVDPPDFRDLWQLSRCRYPDLPDDPH
;
A
#
# COMPACT_ATOMS: atom_id res chain seq x y z
N MET A 1 0.31 -24.52 14.41
CA MET A 1 0.74 -24.09 13.07
C MET A 1 -0.47 -24.21 12.15
N SER A 2 -1.16 -23.10 11.89
CA SER A 2 -2.30 -23.07 10.96
C SER A 2 -1.79 -23.17 9.53
N GLU A 3 -2.43 -24.01 8.71
CA GLU A 3 -2.07 -24.16 7.30
C GLU A 3 -2.13 -22.81 6.55
N PRO A 4 -1.23 -22.57 5.58
CA PRO A 4 -1.30 -21.37 4.74
C PRO A 4 -2.63 -21.36 3.97
N ARG A 5 -3.35 -20.22 4.02
CA ARG A 5 -4.59 -20.04 3.26
C ARG A 5 -4.31 -20.26 1.78
N LYS A 6 -4.83 -21.35 1.21
CA LYS A 6 -4.80 -21.57 -0.25
C LYS A 6 -5.76 -20.57 -0.89
N TYR A 7 -5.22 -19.58 -1.60
CA TYR A 7 -6.00 -18.68 -2.42
C TYR A 7 -6.77 -19.52 -3.47
N LYS A 8 -8.09 -19.65 -3.27
CA LYS A 8 -9.02 -20.29 -4.20
C LYS A 8 -9.22 -19.36 -5.40
N TYR A 9 -8.29 -19.39 -6.35
CA TYR A 9 -8.53 -19.29 -7.80
C TYR A 9 -7.17 -19.06 -8.48
N ILE A 10 -6.46 -20.15 -8.80
CA ILE A 10 -5.42 -20.13 -9.83
C ILE A 10 -6.08 -20.81 -11.03
N PRO A 11 -6.43 -20.07 -12.10
CA PRO A 11 -7.06 -20.68 -13.25
C PRO A 11 -6.10 -21.73 -13.85
N GLU A 12 -6.62 -22.92 -14.19
CA GLU A 12 -5.85 -24.02 -14.81
C GLU A 12 -5.16 -23.56 -16.11
N LYS A 13 -5.71 -22.53 -16.75
CA LYS A 13 -5.09 -21.77 -17.83
C LYS A 13 -5.42 -20.30 -17.67
N TYR A 14 -4.41 -19.45 -17.50
CA TYR A 14 -4.60 -18.00 -17.62
C TYR A 14 -5.12 -17.69 -19.03
N PRO A 15 -6.05 -16.73 -19.21
CA PRO A 15 -6.36 -16.23 -20.55
C PRO A 15 -5.07 -15.81 -21.24
N GLU A 16 -4.99 -15.96 -22.56
CA GLU A 16 -3.84 -15.47 -23.33
C GLU A 16 -3.69 -13.98 -23.03
N ARG A 17 -2.70 -13.66 -22.20
CA ARG A 17 -2.36 -12.27 -21.91
C ARG A 17 -1.86 -11.68 -23.22
N PRO A 18 -2.33 -10.49 -23.62
CA PRO A 18 -1.78 -9.82 -24.78
C PRO A 18 -0.25 -9.79 -24.65
N GLU A 19 0.43 -10.12 -25.74
CA GLU A 19 1.89 -10.05 -25.81
C GLU A 19 2.30 -8.62 -25.46
N ILE A 20 2.93 -8.43 -24.29
CA ILE A 20 3.33 -7.10 -23.84
C ILE A 20 4.58 -6.71 -24.59
N LYS A 21 4.41 -6.08 -25.76
CA LYS A 21 5.49 -5.44 -26.51
C LYS A 21 5.82 -4.11 -25.82
N ASP A 22 7.11 -3.84 -25.66
CA ASP A 22 7.66 -2.58 -25.11
C ASP A 22 7.20 -2.26 -23.67
N LEU A 23 7.44 -3.19 -22.74
CA LEU A 23 7.25 -2.95 -21.32
C LEU A 23 8.32 -1.97 -20.80
N ASP A 24 7.92 -0.73 -20.48
CA ASP A 24 8.77 0.25 -19.80
C ASP A 24 8.95 -0.16 -18.33
N LYS A 25 10.03 -0.92 -18.06
CA LYS A 25 10.37 -1.43 -16.73
C LYS A 25 10.58 -0.29 -15.73
N ASP A 26 11.22 0.79 -16.15
CA ASP A 26 11.53 1.93 -15.27
C ASP A 26 10.26 2.63 -14.81
N LYS A 27 9.29 2.79 -15.73
CA LYS A 27 7.98 3.33 -15.38
C LYS A 27 7.24 2.43 -14.38
N ILE A 28 7.30 1.11 -14.56
CA ILE A 28 6.65 0.16 -13.64
C ILE A 28 7.29 0.23 -12.25
N VAL A 29 8.62 0.22 -12.18
CA VAL A 29 9.34 0.35 -10.89
C VAL A 29 8.96 1.66 -10.20
N LYS A 30 8.90 2.79 -10.91
CA LYS A 30 8.46 4.07 -10.34
C LYS A 30 7.03 4.00 -9.79
N MET A 31 6.12 3.34 -10.51
CA MET A 31 4.75 3.15 -10.03
C MET A 31 4.70 2.25 -8.78
N LEU A 32 5.51 1.19 -8.73
CA LEU A 32 5.58 0.29 -7.58
C LEU A 32 6.17 0.98 -6.34
N LEU A 33 7.23 1.75 -6.49
CA LEU A 33 7.82 2.55 -5.39
C LEU A 33 6.81 3.57 -4.85
N SER A 34 6.10 4.26 -5.74
CA SER A 34 5.07 5.24 -5.36
C SER A 34 3.89 4.57 -4.65
N ALA A 35 3.40 3.45 -5.18
CA ALA A 35 2.32 2.69 -4.56
C ALA A 35 2.73 2.14 -3.18
N PHE A 36 3.95 1.61 -3.04
CA PHE A 36 4.44 1.13 -1.75
C PHE A 36 4.47 2.26 -0.72
N ALA A 37 4.91 3.45 -1.12
CA ALA A 37 4.88 4.62 -0.26
C ALA A 37 3.46 5.03 0.13
N ASP A 38 2.50 4.97 -0.80
CA ASP A 38 1.08 5.22 -0.52
C ASP A 38 0.55 4.26 0.57
N GLU A 39 0.83 2.95 0.48
CA GLU A 39 0.31 1.97 1.47
C GLU A 39 0.92 2.13 2.87
N ILE A 40 2.22 2.46 2.98
CA ILE A 40 2.85 2.69 4.28
C ILE A 40 2.30 3.95 4.96
N LEU A 41 2.06 5.03 4.19
CA LEU A 41 1.45 6.25 4.72
C LEU A 41 -0.04 6.03 5.05
N ALA A 42 -0.76 5.20 4.29
CA ALA A 42 -2.13 4.82 4.58
C ALA A 42 -2.22 4.05 5.91
N TYR A 43 -1.36 3.05 6.13
CA TYR A 43 -1.26 2.34 7.40
C TYR A 43 -1.07 3.30 8.58
N TYR A 44 -0.09 4.21 8.49
CA TYR A 44 0.16 5.20 9.54
C TYR A 44 -1.06 6.09 9.78
N SER A 45 -1.75 6.51 8.70
CA SER A 45 -2.93 7.35 8.79
C SER A 45 -4.11 6.63 9.49
N TYR A 46 -4.37 5.37 9.15
CA TYR A 46 -5.39 4.55 9.83
C TYR A 46 -5.04 4.31 11.29
N LEU A 47 -3.76 4.05 11.60
CA LEU A 47 -3.31 3.89 12.98
C LEU A 47 -3.58 5.15 13.81
N MET A 48 -3.21 6.32 13.28
CA MET A 48 -3.47 7.59 13.95
C MET A 48 -4.96 7.89 14.06
N MET A 49 -5.76 7.55 13.04
CA MET A 49 -7.22 7.70 13.07
C MET A 49 -7.86 6.85 14.16
N ALA A 50 -7.46 5.58 14.30
CA ALA A 50 -7.93 4.69 15.36
C ALA A 50 -7.60 5.25 16.74
N TYR A 51 -6.42 5.84 16.93
CA TYR A 51 -6.04 6.45 18.23
C TYR A 51 -6.74 7.77 18.53
N ALA A 52 -7.15 8.50 17.48
CA ALA A 52 -7.78 9.81 17.62
C ALA A 52 -9.31 9.75 17.70
N ILE A 53 -9.93 8.63 17.32
CA ILE A 53 -11.38 8.52 17.19
C ILE A 53 -12.10 8.65 18.54
N ARG A 54 -13.23 9.36 18.54
CA ARG A 54 -14.07 9.62 19.71
C ARG A 54 -15.54 9.58 19.32
N GLY A 55 -16.41 9.22 20.27
CA GLY A 55 -17.86 9.22 20.05
C GLY A 55 -18.53 7.95 20.57
N HIS A 56 -19.84 7.84 20.36
CA HIS A 56 -20.63 6.75 20.92
C HIS A 56 -20.26 5.37 20.34
N ILE A 57 -19.88 5.33 19.05
CA ILE A 57 -19.53 4.12 18.28
C ILE A 57 -18.01 3.96 18.09
N SER A 58 -17.20 4.69 18.86
CA SER A 58 -15.78 4.82 18.57
C SER A 58 -15.02 3.51 18.77
N LYS A 59 -15.47 2.64 19.68
CA LYS A 59 -14.80 1.37 19.97
C LYS A 59 -14.96 0.36 18.83
N GLU A 60 -16.17 0.21 18.31
CA GLU A 60 -16.45 -0.68 17.19
C GLU A 60 -15.72 -0.21 15.93
N LEU A 61 -15.66 1.11 15.72
CA LEU A 61 -14.99 1.70 14.56
C LEU A 61 -13.46 1.68 14.70
N GLU A 62 -12.90 1.83 15.92
CA GLU A 62 -11.47 1.66 16.19
C GLU A 62 -10.97 0.28 15.75
N GLU A 63 -11.69 -0.80 16.11
CA GLU A 63 -11.32 -2.17 15.74
C GLU A 63 -11.29 -2.34 14.22
N THR A 64 -12.33 -1.85 13.53
CA THR A 64 -12.41 -1.92 12.05
C THR A 64 -11.27 -1.12 11.39
N ILE A 65 -10.97 0.09 11.89
CA ILE A 65 -9.88 0.92 11.33
C ILE A 65 -8.52 0.24 11.52
N LEU A 66 -8.29 -0.38 12.68
CA LEU A 66 -7.04 -1.12 12.93
C LEU A 66 -6.90 -2.35 12.02
N GLU A 67 -7.99 -3.05 11.72
CA GLU A 67 -7.98 -4.14 10.73
C GLU A 67 -7.65 -3.63 9.33
N ILE A 68 -8.29 -2.54 8.88
CA ILE A 68 -7.98 -1.94 7.57
C ILE A 68 -6.49 -1.55 7.50
N GLY A 69 -5.96 -0.88 8.52
CA GLY A 69 -4.54 -0.52 8.56
C GLY A 69 -3.63 -1.76 8.47
N LYS A 70 -3.96 -2.86 9.16
CA LYS A 70 -3.19 -4.10 9.06
C LYS A 70 -3.20 -4.67 7.65
N ASP A 71 -4.33 -4.62 6.94
CA ASP A 71 -4.40 -5.10 5.55
C ASP A 71 -3.49 -4.27 4.62
N GLU A 72 -3.43 -2.94 4.79
CA GLU A 72 -2.52 -2.08 4.01
C GLU A 72 -1.04 -2.49 4.21
N LEU A 73 -0.65 -2.80 5.45
CA LEU A 73 0.74 -3.16 5.79
C LEU A 73 1.08 -4.62 5.43
N GLU A 74 0.24 -5.57 5.84
CA GLU A 74 0.55 -7.00 5.79
C GLU A 74 0.21 -7.65 4.44
N ASP A 75 -0.75 -7.11 3.71
CA ASP A 75 -1.15 -7.62 2.39
C ASP A 75 -0.67 -6.71 1.26
N HIS A 76 -1.11 -5.45 1.22
CA HIS A 76 -0.86 -4.57 0.08
C HIS A 76 0.62 -4.17 -0.05
N ALA A 77 1.21 -3.60 1.01
CA ALA A 77 2.63 -3.23 1.00
C ALA A 77 3.54 -4.46 0.80
N LYS A 78 3.17 -5.62 1.35
CA LYS A 78 3.92 -6.86 1.14
C LYS A 78 3.92 -7.31 -0.32
N LYS A 79 2.76 -7.30 -0.99
CA LYS A 79 2.65 -7.61 -2.43
C LYS A 79 3.49 -6.67 -3.29
N LEU A 80 3.52 -5.38 -2.94
CA LEU A 80 4.32 -4.38 -3.67
C LEU A 80 5.82 -4.57 -3.44
N ALA A 81 6.24 -4.86 -2.21
CA ALA A 81 7.62 -5.19 -1.89
C ALA A 81 8.09 -6.44 -2.64
N ASP A 82 7.30 -7.51 -2.66
CA ASP A 82 7.62 -8.73 -3.42
C ASP A 82 7.76 -8.43 -4.91
N ARG A 83 6.85 -7.59 -5.44
CA ARG A 83 6.91 -7.21 -6.85
C ARG A 83 8.13 -6.34 -7.17
N LEU A 84 8.57 -5.46 -6.26
CA LEU A 84 9.81 -4.69 -6.42
C LEU A 84 11.03 -5.61 -6.47
N GLN A 85 11.05 -6.65 -5.62
CA GLN A 85 12.14 -7.64 -5.60
C GLN A 85 12.23 -8.46 -6.89
N ASP A 86 11.11 -8.75 -7.57
CA ASP A 86 11.13 -9.37 -8.92
C ASP A 86 11.86 -8.50 -9.98
N PHE A 87 12.04 -7.20 -9.71
CA PHE A 87 12.80 -6.27 -10.55
C PHE A 87 14.20 -5.98 -10.00
N ASP A 88 14.66 -6.72 -8.98
CA ASP A 88 15.91 -6.48 -8.25
C ASP A 88 15.97 -5.07 -7.62
N VAL A 89 14.83 -4.56 -7.14
CA VAL A 89 14.70 -3.25 -6.48
C VAL A 89 14.23 -3.43 -5.03
N ASP A 90 14.91 -2.76 -4.11
CA ASP A 90 14.52 -2.75 -2.70
C ASP A 90 13.36 -1.77 -2.45
N PRO A 91 12.48 -2.06 -1.47
CA PRO A 91 11.54 -1.06 -0.97
C PRO A 91 12.23 0.24 -0.56
N PRO A 92 11.59 1.41 -0.76
CA PRO A 92 12.20 2.70 -0.48
C PRO A 92 12.50 2.89 1.02
N ASP A 93 13.48 3.74 1.33
CA ASP A 93 13.75 4.18 2.69
C ASP A 93 12.54 4.94 3.25
N PHE A 94 12.27 4.77 4.54
CA PHE A 94 11.16 5.43 5.23
C PHE A 94 11.16 6.97 5.04
N ARG A 95 12.35 7.58 4.95
CA ARG A 95 12.51 9.04 4.79
C ARG A 95 12.05 9.54 3.41
N ASP A 96 12.00 8.66 2.43
CA ASP A 96 11.66 9.00 1.04
C ASP A 96 10.17 8.79 0.72
N LEU A 97 9.42 8.14 1.63
CA LEU A 97 8.02 7.79 1.42
C LEU A 97 7.16 9.02 1.11
N TRP A 98 7.41 10.14 1.78
CA TRP A 98 6.63 11.37 1.58
C TRP A 98 6.77 11.93 0.16
N GLN A 99 7.96 11.85 -0.42
CA GLN A 99 8.26 12.37 -1.75
C GLN A 99 7.74 11.43 -2.84
N LEU A 100 7.82 10.13 -2.59
CA LEU A 100 7.37 9.07 -3.50
C LEU A 100 5.85 8.91 -3.53
N SER A 101 5.19 9.18 -2.39
CA SER A 101 3.76 9.04 -2.25
C SER A 101 2.99 10.12 -3.02
N ARG A 102 1.86 9.69 -3.60
CA ARG A 102 0.83 10.55 -4.16
C ARG A 102 -0.21 10.96 -3.10
N CYS A 103 -0.25 10.28 -1.96
CA CYS A 103 -1.06 10.59 -0.80
C CYS A 103 -0.41 11.63 0.15
N ARG A 104 0.71 12.24 -0.25
CA ARG A 104 1.30 13.35 0.51
C ARG A 104 0.28 14.47 0.71
N TYR A 105 0.30 15.09 1.88
CA TYR A 105 -0.51 16.28 2.08
C TYR A 105 -0.08 17.36 1.10
N PRO A 106 -1.02 18.16 0.57
CA PRO A 106 -0.65 19.32 -0.22
C PRO A 106 0.22 20.24 0.63
N ASP A 107 1.11 20.97 -0.03
CA ASP A 107 1.81 22.06 0.62
C ASP A 107 0.76 23.02 1.22
N LEU A 108 0.97 23.40 2.48
CA LEU A 108 0.13 24.41 3.10
C LEU A 108 0.30 25.72 2.31
N PRO A 109 -0.79 26.49 2.09
CA PRO A 109 -0.65 27.81 1.48
C PRO A 109 0.28 28.67 2.35
N ASP A 110 1.13 29.46 1.69
CA ASP A 110 2.07 30.36 2.37
C ASP A 110 1.33 31.41 3.24
N ASP A 111 0.10 31.77 2.85
CA ASP A 111 -0.78 32.64 3.63
C ASP A 111 -1.96 31.82 4.20
N PRO A 112 -2.07 31.71 5.55
CA PRO A 112 -3.20 31.04 6.20
C PRO A 112 -4.49 31.90 6.25
N HIS A 113 -4.50 33.09 5.64
CA HIS A 113 -5.62 34.04 5.66
C HIS A 113 -6.29 34.28 4.30
#